data_AF-A0A1F6EW00-F1
#
_entry.id   AF-A0A1F6EW00-F1
#
_cell.length_a   1.000
_cell.length_b   1.000
_cell.length_c   1.000
_cell.angle_alpha   90.00
_cell.angle_beta   90.00
_cell.angle_gamma   90.00
#
_symmetry.space_group_name_H-M   'P 1'
#
loop_
_entity.id
_entity.type
_entity.pdbx_description
1 polymer ?
#
loop_
_entity_poly.entity_id
_entity_poly.type
_entity_poly.pdbx_seq_one_letter_code
_entity_poly.pdbx_strand_id
1 'polypeptide(L)'
;MRWPIFAVVGISAAFVLGFYLGKTSGAPISDVPAISENQIATSTSTANYEWYPVIKVVDGDTLVIEMDGKNVTLRLIGLDTPETVDPRKPVQCFGKEASEKAKQILAGTSVRIEMDPSQGELDKYGRLLAYVYVPADVRPEGILVNEYMIAEGYGHEYTYNLPYKYQAEFKAAERKAREEKRGLWADGACAGGVNVSTDAKTAVPPPVVAGGGYECSRNAYNCSDFKTQTEAQSAFESCGGSSNDIHKLDSDGDRRVCESLP
;
A
#
# COMPACT_ATOMS: atom_id res chain seq x y z
N MET A 1 -6.36 -11.53 50.37
CA MET A 1 -6.45 -10.13 50.85
C MET A 1 -7.71 -9.51 50.25
N ARG A 2 -8.48 -8.81 51.08
CA ARG A 2 -9.93 -8.58 50.92
C ARG A 2 -10.20 -7.09 51.15
N TRP A 3 -10.79 -6.42 50.14
CA TRP A 3 -11.61 -5.17 50.16
C TRP A 3 -10.99 -3.83 50.65
N PRO A 4 -11.66 -2.65 50.50
CA PRO A 4 -12.97 -2.27 49.87
C PRO A 4 -12.86 -1.11 48.82
N ILE A 5 -13.80 -0.79 47.89
CA ILE A 5 -15.17 -0.19 47.93
C ILE A 5 -15.27 1.21 48.58
N PHE A 6 -16.11 2.08 47.98
CA PHE A 6 -16.65 3.43 48.32
C PHE A 6 -16.05 4.59 47.49
N ALA A 7 -16.78 5.57 46.94
CA ALA A 7 -18.17 6.01 47.10
C ALA A 7 -18.68 6.76 45.85
N VAL A 8 -20.00 6.70 45.62
CA VAL A 8 -20.78 7.53 44.69
C VAL A 8 -21.15 8.85 45.38
N VAL A 9 -20.98 9.98 44.71
CA VAL A 9 -21.54 11.28 45.14
C VAL A 9 -22.59 11.71 44.13
N GLY A 10 -23.83 11.83 44.61
CA GLY A 10 -24.98 12.31 43.85
C GLY A 10 -24.98 13.83 43.69
N ILE A 11 -25.53 14.28 42.56
CA ILE A 11 -25.86 15.68 42.32
C ILE A 11 -27.38 15.80 42.29
N SER A 12 -27.87 16.58 43.24
CA SER A 12 -29.27 16.98 43.42
C SER A 12 -29.68 17.98 42.34
N ALA A 13 -30.81 17.75 41.70
CA ALA A 13 -31.54 18.78 40.96
C ALA A 13 -33.00 18.76 41.41
N ALA A 14 -33.37 19.76 42.21
CA ALA A 14 -34.74 20.09 42.51
C ALA A 14 -35.13 21.29 41.63
N PHE A 15 -36.18 21.19 40.80
CA PHE A 15 -36.92 22.37 40.35
C PHE A 15 -38.37 21.99 39.97
N VAL A 16 -39.26 22.43 40.86
CA VAL A 16 -40.61 23.02 40.66
C VAL A 16 -41.68 22.17 39.95
N LEU A 17 -42.58 21.68 40.80
CA LEU A 17 -43.88 21.11 40.52
C LEU A 17 -44.84 22.21 40.01
N GLY A 18 -45.12 22.20 38.70
CA GLY A 18 -46.24 22.96 38.11
C GLY A 18 -47.51 22.12 38.12
N PHE A 19 -48.44 22.42 39.03
CA PHE A 19 -49.77 21.85 39.10
C PHE A 19 -50.62 22.36 37.92
N TYR A 20 -50.91 21.50 36.95
CA TYR A 20 -51.99 21.71 35.98
C TYR A 20 -52.99 20.56 36.08
N LEU A 21 -54.10 20.82 36.78
CA LEU A 21 -55.28 19.96 36.80
C LEU A 21 -56.08 20.23 35.52
N GLY A 22 -55.76 19.47 34.46
CA GLY A 22 -56.49 19.47 33.19
C GLY A 22 -57.15 18.12 32.95
N LYS A 23 -58.41 18.01 33.39
CA LYS A 23 -59.33 16.89 33.20
C LYS A 23 -59.39 16.48 31.72
N THR A 24 -58.83 15.31 31.38
CA THR A 24 -59.14 14.64 30.10
C THR A 24 -59.55 13.20 30.37
N SER A 25 -60.71 12.88 29.79
CA SER A 25 -61.49 11.68 29.94
C SER A 25 -60.72 10.47 29.45
N GLY A 26 -60.74 9.39 30.23
CA GLY A 26 -60.23 8.09 29.80
C GLY A 26 -61.00 7.56 28.60
N ALA A 27 -60.26 7.15 27.57
CA ALA A 27 -60.65 6.11 26.64
C ALA A 27 -59.76 4.89 26.95
N PRO A 28 -60.32 3.68 27.11
CA PRO A 28 -59.53 2.48 27.35
C PRO A 28 -58.72 2.13 26.10
N ILE A 29 -57.39 2.07 26.24
CA ILE A 29 -56.49 1.55 25.21
C ILE A 29 -56.58 0.02 25.29
N SER A 30 -57.62 -0.56 24.69
CA SER A 30 -57.65 -1.99 24.37
C SER A 30 -57.01 -2.16 22.99
N ASP A 31 -56.21 -3.22 22.86
CA ASP A 31 -55.75 -3.81 21.60
C ASP A 31 -54.57 -3.09 20.91
N VAL A 32 -53.40 -3.12 21.55
CA VAL A 32 -52.14 -3.18 20.78
C VAL A 32 -51.94 -4.65 20.41
N PRO A 33 -52.05 -5.06 19.14
CA PRO A 33 -51.77 -6.43 18.75
C PRO A 33 -50.29 -6.73 19.04
N ALA A 34 -50.04 -7.84 19.73
CA ALA A 34 -48.71 -8.39 19.91
C ALA A 34 -48.09 -8.59 18.53
N ILE A 35 -47.06 -7.82 18.22
CA ILE A 35 -46.28 -7.99 17.00
C ILE A 35 -45.57 -9.33 17.16
N SER A 36 -46.07 -10.33 16.43
CA SER A 36 -45.51 -11.68 16.38
C SER A 36 -44.04 -11.61 16.02
N GLU A 37 -43.20 -12.19 16.89
CA GLU A 37 -41.74 -12.23 16.84
C GLU A 37 -41.16 -12.99 15.63
N ASN A 38 -42.02 -13.41 14.69
CA ASN A 38 -41.67 -14.41 13.68
C ASN A 38 -41.55 -13.87 12.25
N GLN A 39 -41.39 -12.56 12.03
CA GLN A 39 -41.27 -11.98 10.68
C GLN A 39 -40.20 -10.87 10.60
N ILE A 40 -38.99 -11.15 11.10
CA ILE A 40 -37.78 -10.45 10.65
C ILE A 40 -36.90 -11.48 9.95
N ALA A 41 -37.41 -12.05 8.86
CA ALA A 41 -36.58 -12.71 7.88
C ALA A 41 -35.93 -11.59 7.04
N THR A 42 -34.87 -11.00 7.58
CA THR A 42 -33.96 -10.15 6.82
C THR A 42 -33.46 -10.99 5.65
N SER A 43 -33.91 -10.70 4.44
CA SER A 43 -33.41 -11.29 3.21
C SER A 43 -31.99 -10.79 2.99
N THR A 44 -31.02 -11.37 3.70
CA THR A 44 -29.61 -11.19 3.41
C THR A 44 -29.33 -11.91 2.09
N SER A 45 -29.57 -11.22 0.98
CA SER A 45 -29.08 -11.61 -0.34
C SER A 45 -27.55 -11.70 -0.22
N THR A 46 -27.01 -12.89 -0.03
CA THR A 46 -25.56 -13.12 -0.06
C THR A 46 -25.11 -12.87 -1.49
N ALA A 47 -24.61 -11.66 -1.75
CA ALA A 47 -23.98 -11.33 -3.01
C ALA A 47 -22.86 -12.34 -3.26
N ASN A 48 -23.01 -13.12 -4.34
CA ASN A 48 -22.00 -14.09 -4.72
C ASN A 48 -20.94 -13.35 -5.54
N TYR A 49 -19.73 -13.24 -4.98
CA TYR A 49 -18.61 -12.59 -5.64
C TYR A 49 -17.74 -13.63 -6.33
N GLU A 50 -17.33 -13.32 -7.56
CA GLU A 50 -16.35 -14.12 -8.28
C GLU A 50 -14.93 -13.69 -7.90
N TRP A 51 -14.07 -14.68 -7.68
CA TRP A 51 -12.70 -14.49 -7.22
C TRP A 51 -11.72 -15.16 -8.18
N TYR A 52 -10.77 -14.39 -8.68
CA TYR A 52 -9.80 -14.79 -9.68
C TYR A 52 -8.42 -15.00 -9.04
N PRO A 53 -7.77 -16.16 -9.22
CA PRO A 53 -6.43 -16.39 -8.70
C PRO A 53 -5.42 -15.37 -9.24
N VAL A 54 -4.59 -14.81 -8.36
CA VAL A 54 -3.47 -13.96 -8.77
C VAL A 54 -2.29 -14.83 -9.19
N ILE A 55 -1.89 -14.73 -10.45
CA ILE A 55 -0.76 -15.46 -11.03
C ILE A 55 0.56 -14.73 -10.78
N LYS A 56 0.54 -13.39 -10.90
CA LYS A 56 1.75 -12.58 -10.74
C LYS A 56 1.40 -11.16 -10.34
N VAL A 57 2.15 -10.58 -9.41
CA VAL A 57 2.17 -9.14 -9.17
C VAL A 57 3.33 -8.56 -9.98
N VAL A 58 3.03 -7.70 -10.95
CA VAL A 58 4.03 -7.12 -11.86
C VAL A 58 4.69 -5.93 -11.20
N ASP A 59 3.87 -4.97 -10.75
CA ASP A 59 4.29 -3.85 -9.92
C ASP A 59 3.13 -3.38 -9.01
N GLY A 60 3.30 -2.28 -8.28
CA GLY A 60 2.36 -1.77 -7.27
C GLY A 60 0.92 -1.53 -7.75
N ASP A 61 0.72 -1.34 -9.05
CA ASP A 61 -0.58 -1.04 -9.67
C ASP A 61 -0.98 -1.99 -10.81
N THR A 62 -0.19 -3.04 -11.04
CA THR A 62 -0.34 -3.96 -12.18
C THR A 62 -0.16 -5.41 -11.72
N LEU A 63 -1.15 -6.26 -12.01
CA LEU A 63 -1.11 -7.69 -11.71
C LEU A 63 -1.62 -8.54 -12.87
N VAL A 64 -1.37 -9.84 -12.81
CA VAL A 64 -1.90 -10.85 -13.74
C VAL A 64 -2.76 -11.80 -12.94
N ILE A 65 -4.00 -12.00 -13.39
CA ILE A 65 -4.95 -12.97 -12.83
C ILE A 65 -5.26 -14.08 -13.83
N GLU A 66 -5.74 -15.22 -13.33
CA GLU A 66 -6.36 -16.25 -14.15
C GLU A 66 -7.87 -16.01 -14.22
N MET A 67 -8.39 -15.81 -15.43
CA MET A 67 -9.81 -15.64 -15.72
C MET A 67 -10.16 -16.52 -16.91
N ASP A 68 -11.13 -17.42 -16.73
CA ASP A 68 -11.58 -18.38 -17.76
C ASP A 68 -10.43 -19.18 -18.40
N GLY A 69 -9.45 -19.59 -17.58
CA GLY A 69 -8.27 -20.35 -18.03
C GLY A 69 -7.27 -19.51 -18.84
N LYS A 70 -7.35 -18.18 -18.80
CA LYS A 70 -6.43 -17.26 -19.48
C LYS A 70 -5.77 -16.32 -18.48
N ASN A 71 -4.52 -15.96 -18.76
CA ASN A 71 -3.82 -14.92 -18.02
C ASN A 71 -4.26 -13.54 -18.52
N VAL A 72 -4.92 -12.78 -17.65
CA VAL A 72 -5.38 -11.41 -17.93
C VAL A 72 -4.55 -10.44 -17.10
N THR A 73 -3.94 -9.45 -17.75
CA THR A 73 -3.19 -8.39 -17.07
C THR A 73 -4.12 -7.25 -16.70
N LEU A 74 -4.15 -6.87 -15.43
CA LEU A 74 -4.95 -5.79 -14.88
C LEU A 74 -4.10 -4.54 -14.63
N ARG A 75 -4.66 -3.36 -14.90
CA ARG A 75 -4.16 -2.07 -14.42
C ARG A 75 -5.20 -1.47 -13.47
N LEU A 76 -4.76 -1.19 -12.24
CA LEU A 76 -5.64 -0.66 -11.20
C LEU A 76 -6.08 0.77 -11.55
N ILE A 77 -7.40 1.00 -11.65
CA ILE A 77 -7.95 2.33 -11.91
C ILE A 77 -7.65 3.27 -10.74
N GLY A 78 -7.27 4.52 -11.02
CA GLY A 78 -7.16 5.57 -10.01
C GLY A 78 -5.90 5.53 -9.13
N LEU A 79 -5.04 4.52 -9.28
CA LEU A 79 -3.80 4.34 -8.54
C LEU A 79 -2.60 4.49 -9.47
N ASP A 80 -1.57 5.23 -9.07
CA ASP A 80 -0.26 5.24 -9.74
C ASP A 80 0.84 5.03 -8.71
N THR A 81 1.55 3.91 -8.80
CA THR A 81 2.64 3.59 -7.88
C THR A 81 3.98 4.00 -8.47
N PRO A 82 4.96 4.43 -7.66
CA PRO A 82 6.26 4.82 -8.19
C PRO A 82 6.94 3.65 -8.93
N GLU A 83 7.37 3.90 -10.17
CA GLU A 83 7.85 2.88 -11.11
C GLU A 83 9.13 2.17 -10.61
N THR A 84 9.15 0.84 -10.70
CA THR A 84 10.31 0.02 -10.28
C THR A 84 10.91 -0.89 -11.34
N VAL A 85 10.21 -1.15 -12.44
CA VAL A 85 10.54 -2.26 -13.35
C VAL A 85 10.97 -1.84 -14.74
N ASP A 86 10.76 -0.59 -15.17
CA ASP A 86 11.29 -0.10 -16.45
C ASP A 86 12.83 0.06 -16.38
N PRO A 87 13.63 -0.80 -17.06
CA PRO A 87 15.09 -0.75 -16.99
C PRO A 87 15.68 0.53 -17.59
N ARG A 88 14.87 1.33 -18.29
CA ARG A 88 15.26 2.58 -18.95
C ARG A 88 15.03 3.79 -18.06
N LYS A 89 14.41 3.63 -16.89
CA LYS A 89 14.10 4.71 -15.96
C LYS A 89 14.76 4.45 -14.61
N PRO A 90 15.20 5.49 -13.90
CA PRO A 90 15.61 5.33 -12.51
C PRO A 90 14.42 4.85 -11.70
N VAL A 91 14.65 3.91 -10.78
CA VAL A 91 13.65 3.49 -9.80
C VAL A 91 13.16 4.74 -9.08
N GLN A 92 11.85 4.96 -9.13
CA GLN A 92 11.26 6.11 -8.49
C GLN A 92 11.29 5.92 -6.97
N CYS A 93 11.40 7.03 -6.24
CA CYS A 93 11.33 6.99 -4.79
C CYS A 93 10.11 6.19 -4.33
N PHE A 94 10.30 5.34 -3.33
CA PHE A 94 9.23 4.55 -2.70
C PHE A 94 8.60 3.47 -3.60
N GLY A 95 9.13 3.26 -4.80
CA GLY A 95 8.59 2.26 -5.71
C GLY A 95 8.79 0.85 -5.20
N LYS A 96 9.97 0.54 -4.64
CA LYS A 96 10.27 -0.80 -4.12
C LYS A 96 9.28 -1.18 -3.03
N GLU A 97 9.05 -0.27 -2.10
CA GLU A 97 8.11 -0.41 -0.99
C GLU A 97 6.67 -0.61 -1.48
N ALA A 98 6.25 0.14 -2.51
CA ALA A 98 4.95 -0.03 -3.15
C ALA A 98 4.81 -1.41 -3.80
N SER A 99 5.82 -1.85 -4.54
CA SER A 99 5.86 -3.16 -5.20
C SER A 99 5.83 -4.31 -4.18
N GLU A 100 6.59 -4.19 -3.10
CA GLU A 100 6.62 -5.16 -2.00
C GLU A 100 5.28 -5.22 -1.26
N LYS A 101 4.65 -4.07 -1.01
CA LYS A 101 3.31 -4.05 -0.40
C LYS A 101 2.27 -4.72 -1.28
N ALA A 102 2.25 -4.42 -2.57
CA ALA A 102 1.33 -5.06 -3.50
C ALA A 102 1.56 -6.58 -3.54
N LYS A 103 2.82 -7.04 -3.56
CA LYS A 103 3.15 -8.47 -3.45
C LYS A 103 2.65 -9.07 -2.14
N GLN A 104 2.82 -8.38 -1.02
CA GLN A 104 2.37 -8.86 0.28
C GLN A 104 0.85 -9.10 0.35
N ILE A 105 0.05 -8.22 -0.27
CA ILE A 105 -1.41 -8.29 -0.19
C ILE A 105 -2.04 -9.12 -1.32
N LEU A 106 -1.38 -9.22 -2.49
CA LEU A 106 -1.93 -9.87 -3.68
C LEU A 106 -1.31 -11.23 -4.02
N ALA A 107 -0.06 -11.51 -3.64
CA ALA A 107 0.59 -12.75 -4.06
C ALA A 107 -0.05 -13.97 -3.37
N GLY A 108 -0.42 -14.98 -4.16
CA GLY A 108 -1.01 -16.22 -3.66
C GLY A 108 -2.45 -16.08 -3.15
N THR A 109 -3.10 -14.94 -3.39
CA THR A 109 -4.53 -14.74 -3.09
C THR A 109 -5.40 -14.89 -4.34
N SER A 110 -6.72 -14.90 -4.14
CA SER A 110 -7.68 -14.65 -5.21
C SER A 110 -8.31 -13.28 -5.01
N VAL A 111 -8.57 -12.56 -6.10
CA VAL A 111 -9.10 -11.20 -6.07
C VAL A 111 -10.45 -11.11 -6.76
N ARG A 112 -11.31 -10.25 -6.25
CA ARG A 112 -12.51 -9.82 -6.97
C ARG A 112 -12.16 -8.57 -7.76
N ILE A 113 -12.65 -8.48 -8.99
CA ILE A 113 -12.50 -7.29 -9.81
C ILE A 113 -13.83 -6.56 -9.97
N GLU A 114 -13.76 -5.25 -10.19
CA GLU A 114 -14.92 -4.43 -10.53
C GLU A 114 -14.54 -3.46 -11.65
N MET A 115 -15.31 -3.50 -12.74
CA MET A 115 -15.13 -2.62 -13.90
C MET A 115 -15.82 -1.27 -13.68
N ASP A 116 -15.29 -0.22 -14.29
CA ASP A 116 -15.89 1.11 -14.27
C ASP A 116 -16.42 1.50 -15.66
N PRO A 117 -17.75 1.57 -15.88
CA PRO A 117 -18.31 1.95 -17.18
C PRO A 117 -17.97 3.38 -17.64
N SER A 118 -17.51 4.26 -16.74
CA SER A 118 -17.02 5.58 -17.10
C SER A 118 -15.63 5.55 -17.73
N GLN A 119 -14.93 4.42 -17.59
CA GLN A 119 -13.60 4.19 -18.12
C GLN A 119 -13.67 3.22 -19.31
N GLY A 120 -12.60 3.19 -20.12
CA GLY A 120 -12.45 2.14 -21.11
C GLY A 120 -12.29 0.78 -20.43
N GLU A 121 -12.68 -0.30 -21.11
CA GLU A 121 -12.43 -1.66 -20.63
C GLU A 121 -10.93 -1.97 -20.59
N LEU A 122 -10.20 -1.56 -21.63
CA LEU A 122 -8.77 -1.76 -21.77
C LEU A 122 -8.04 -0.43 -21.86
N ASP A 123 -6.80 -0.39 -21.38
CA ASP A 123 -5.88 0.71 -21.66
C ASP A 123 -5.21 0.57 -23.04
N LYS A 124 -4.39 1.57 -23.41
CA LYS A 124 -3.66 1.59 -24.69
C LYS A 124 -2.65 0.46 -24.88
N TYR A 125 -2.33 -0.29 -23.82
CA TYR A 125 -1.43 -1.44 -23.85
C TYR A 125 -2.19 -2.77 -23.80
N GLY A 126 -3.52 -2.74 -23.82
CA GLY A 126 -4.37 -3.93 -23.77
C GLY A 126 -4.53 -4.52 -22.37
N ARG A 127 -4.23 -3.78 -21.30
CA ARG A 127 -4.47 -4.22 -19.92
C ARG A 127 -5.91 -3.90 -19.51
N LEU A 128 -6.57 -4.83 -18.83
CA LEU A 128 -7.93 -4.65 -18.31
C LEU A 128 -7.92 -3.62 -17.17
N LEU A 129 -8.78 -2.61 -17.27
CA LEU A 129 -8.92 -1.55 -16.28
C LEU A 129 -9.96 -1.96 -15.23
N ALA A 130 -9.52 -2.15 -13.99
CA ALA A 130 -10.41 -2.59 -12.92
C ALA A 130 -10.02 -2.04 -11.53
N TYR A 131 -11.00 -2.05 -10.63
CA TYR A 131 -10.77 -2.03 -9.19
C TYR A 131 -10.55 -3.45 -8.69
N VAL A 132 -9.69 -3.61 -7.67
CA VAL A 132 -9.30 -4.92 -7.15
C VAL A 132 -9.62 -4.99 -5.67
N TYR A 133 -10.26 -6.09 -5.27
CA TYR A 133 -10.62 -6.38 -3.89
C TYR A 133 -9.94 -7.66 -3.43
N VAL A 134 -9.43 -7.65 -2.20
CA VAL A 134 -8.92 -8.85 -1.52
C VAL A 134 -9.93 -9.33 -0.47
N PRO A 135 -10.01 -10.65 -0.17
CA PRO A 135 -10.92 -11.18 0.83
C PRO A 135 -10.70 -10.56 2.21
N ALA A 136 -11.77 -10.43 2.99
CA ALA A 136 -11.71 -9.97 4.37
C ALA A 136 -12.83 -10.60 5.22
N ASP A 137 -12.49 -11.02 6.44
CA ASP A 137 -13.41 -11.77 7.32
C ASP A 137 -14.70 -10.99 7.65
N VAL A 138 -14.59 -9.67 7.76
CA VAL A 138 -15.69 -8.78 8.17
C VAL A 138 -16.37 -8.07 6.99
N ARG A 139 -15.84 -8.23 5.77
CA ARG A 139 -16.35 -7.57 4.55
C ARG A 139 -16.45 -8.58 3.42
N PRO A 140 -17.63 -9.17 3.16
CA PRO A 140 -17.79 -10.19 2.13
C PRO A 140 -17.44 -9.68 0.72
N GLU A 141 -17.60 -8.38 0.47
CA GLU A 141 -17.20 -7.70 -0.78
C GLU A 141 -15.68 -7.51 -0.94
N GLY A 142 -14.92 -7.73 0.13
CA GLY A 142 -13.49 -7.55 0.20
C GLY A 142 -13.04 -6.13 0.54
N ILE A 143 -11.73 -5.95 0.67
CA ILE A 143 -11.07 -4.66 0.87
C ILE A 143 -10.56 -4.15 -0.47
N LEU A 144 -10.94 -2.92 -0.83
CA LEU A 144 -10.49 -2.24 -2.05
C LEU A 144 -9.00 -1.92 -1.97
N VAL A 145 -8.19 -2.61 -2.76
CA VAL A 145 -6.73 -2.48 -2.79
C VAL A 145 -6.30 -1.12 -3.31
N ASN A 146 -6.98 -0.60 -4.34
CA ASN A 146 -6.67 0.70 -4.94
C ASN A 146 -6.67 1.82 -3.88
N GLU A 147 -7.75 1.91 -3.09
CA GLU A 147 -7.88 2.91 -2.02
C GLU A 147 -6.87 2.66 -0.89
N TYR A 148 -6.69 1.39 -0.49
CA TYR A 148 -5.74 1.02 0.56
C TYR A 148 -4.32 1.46 0.23
N MET A 149 -3.85 1.20 -1.00
CA MET A 149 -2.50 1.58 -1.43
C MET A 149 -2.31 3.10 -1.39
N ILE A 150 -3.33 3.88 -1.75
CA ILE A 150 -3.28 5.35 -1.67
C ILE A 150 -3.31 5.83 -0.22
N ALA A 151 -4.22 5.28 0.60
CA ALA A 151 -4.42 5.67 2.00
C ALA A 151 -3.19 5.40 2.88
N GLU A 152 -2.39 4.40 2.52
CA GLU A 152 -1.15 4.05 3.21
C GLU A 152 0.10 4.69 2.57
N GLY A 153 -0.07 5.47 1.49
CA GLY A 153 1.01 6.21 0.85
C GLY A 153 1.95 5.36 -0.02
N TYR A 154 1.46 4.26 -0.59
CA TYR A 154 2.22 3.45 -1.57
C TYR A 154 2.02 3.91 -3.02
N GLY A 155 1.10 4.83 -3.26
CA GLY A 155 0.89 5.40 -4.58
C GLY A 155 0.09 6.70 -4.53
N HIS A 156 0.02 7.33 -5.69
CA HIS A 156 -0.73 8.56 -5.93
C HIS A 156 -2.14 8.25 -6.41
N GLU A 157 -3.04 9.18 -6.14
CA GLU A 157 -4.29 9.24 -6.90
C GLU A 157 -3.97 9.63 -8.35
N TYR A 158 -4.52 8.89 -9.30
CA TYR A 158 -4.29 9.14 -10.72
C TYR A 158 -5.57 9.20 -11.53
N THR A 159 -5.95 10.42 -11.91
CA THR A 159 -7.00 10.68 -12.89
C THR A 159 -6.39 10.87 -14.26
N TYR A 160 -6.67 9.98 -15.20
CA TYR A 160 -6.17 10.11 -16.57
C TYR A 160 -6.88 11.21 -17.36
N ASN A 161 -8.16 11.00 -17.71
CA ASN A 161 -8.95 11.92 -18.53
C ASN A 161 -10.32 12.25 -17.94
N LEU A 162 -11.07 11.22 -17.54
CA LEU A 162 -12.43 11.34 -17.02
C LEU A 162 -12.46 10.99 -15.53
N PRO A 163 -13.35 11.62 -14.73
CA PRO A 163 -13.62 11.15 -13.38
C PRO A 163 -14.07 9.68 -13.40
N TYR A 164 -13.54 8.92 -12.45
CA TYR A 164 -13.89 7.52 -12.23
C TYR A 164 -14.70 7.40 -10.93
N LYS A 165 -15.36 6.25 -10.75
CA LYS A 165 -16.34 5.96 -9.68
C LYS A 165 -15.88 6.37 -8.28
N TYR A 166 -14.62 6.10 -7.92
CA TYR A 166 -14.07 6.33 -6.58
C TYR A 166 -13.12 7.54 -6.47
N GLN A 167 -13.17 8.46 -7.43
CA GLN A 167 -12.18 9.55 -7.50
C GLN A 167 -12.20 10.45 -6.26
N ALA A 168 -13.37 10.76 -5.72
CA ALA A 168 -13.49 11.63 -4.56
C ALA A 168 -12.87 10.98 -3.31
N GLU A 169 -13.12 9.68 -3.13
CA GLU A 169 -12.60 8.84 -2.06
C GLU A 169 -11.08 8.73 -2.17
N PHE A 170 -10.54 8.46 -3.35
CA PHE A 170 -9.09 8.31 -3.55
C PHE A 170 -8.35 9.63 -3.32
N LYS A 171 -8.91 10.76 -3.77
CA LYS A 171 -8.36 12.09 -3.47
C LYS A 171 -8.39 12.40 -1.98
N ALA A 172 -9.44 11.95 -1.28
CA ALA A 172 -9.52 12.11 0.18
C ALA A 172 -8.50 11.21 0.90
N ALA A 173 -8.33 9.97 0.45
CA ALA A 173 -7.33 9.04 0.96
C ALA A 173 -5.90 9.58 0.79
N GLU A 174 -5.57 10.11 -0.40
CA GLU A 174 -4.26 10.69 -0.66
C GLU A 174 -4.00 11.92 0.22
N ARG A 175 -4.99 12.81 0.34
CA ARG A 175 -4.89 13.98 1.22
C ARG A 175 -4.62 13.56 2.67
N LYS A 176 -5.34 12.56 3.18
CA LYS A 176 -5.12 12.04 4.52
C LYS A 176 -3.73 11.41 4.68
N ALA A 177 -3.28 10.64 3.69
CA ALA A 177 -1.94 10.06 3.70
C ALA A 177 -0.84 11.14 3.75
N ARG A 178 -1.03 12.27 3.05
CA ARG A 178 -0.14 13.44 3.13
C ARG A 178 -0.15 14.10 4.50
N GLU A 179 -1.35 14.39 5.03
CA GLU A 179 -1.53 15.03 6.34
C GLU A 179 -0.91 14.20 7.47
N GLU A 180 -1.05 12.87 7.38
CA GLU A 180 -0.50 11.92 8.34
C GLU A 180 0.92 11.44 8.01
N LYS A 181 1.54 11.99 6.94
CA LYS A 181 2.91 11.68 6.51
C LYS A 181 3.18 10.17 6.36
N ARG A 182 2.27 9.46 5.70
CA ARG A 182 2.35 8.01 5.47
C ARG A 182 3.13 7.68 4.21
N GLY A 183 3.86 6.57 4.24
CA GLY A 183 4.54 6.02 3.06
C GLY A 183 5.43 7.04 2.36
N LEU A 184 5.20 7.26 1.06
CA LEU A 184 5.94 8.21 0.24
C LEU A 184 5.84 9.68 0.73
N TRP A 185 4.86 9.98 1.59
CA TRP A 185 4.68 11.30 2.20
C TRP A 185 5.43 11.48 3.52
N ALA A 186 6.08 10.42 4.03
CA ALA A 186 6.84 10.50 5.26
C ALA A 186 8.07 11.41 5.10
N ASP A 187 8.43 12.11 6.18
CA ASP A 187 9.64 12.93 6.20
C ASP A 187 10.86 12.04 5.89
N GLY A 188 11.63 12.40 4.87
CA GLY A 188 12.80 11.63 4.46
C GLY A 188 12.52 10.41 3.57
N ALA A 189 11.25 10.06 3.30
CA ALA A 189 10.93 8.97 2.36
C ALA A 189 11.43 9.30 0.95
N CYS A 190 11.12 10.52 0.47
CA CYS A 190 11.47 11.00 -0.88
C CYS A 190 12.27 12.30 -0.91
N ALA A 191 12.88 12.69 0.21
CA ALA A 191 13.84 13.78 0.22
C ALA A 191 15.11 13.29 -0.50
N GLY A 192 15.33 13.76 -1.74
CA GLY A 192 16.46 13.38 -2.57
C GLY A 192 17.77 13.48 -1.79
N GLY A 193 18.35 12.34 -1.45
CA GLY A 193 19.62 12.23 -0.73
C GLY A 193 19.57 12.79 0.70
N VAL A 194 19.79 11.91 1.68
CA VAL A 194 20.14 12.25 3.07
C VAL A 194 18.95 12.64 3.97
N ASN A 195 18.34 11.64 4.62
CA ASN A 195 18.68 11.33 6.01
C ASN A 195 18.00 10.01 6.41
N VAL A 196 18.84 9.00 6.57
CA VAL A 196 18.58 7.79 7.35
C VAL A 196 18.12 8.25 8.73
N SER A 197 16.97 7.72 9.16
CA SER A 197 16.49 7.83 10.53
C SER A 197 17.64 7.59 11.51
N THR A 198 17.83 8.55 12.41
CA THR A 198 18.74 8.49 13.54
C THR A 198 18.50 7.23 14.36
N ASP A 199 19.31 6.20 14.10
CA ASP A 199 19.73 5.27 15.13
C ASP A 199 21.25 5.10 14.99
N ALA A 200 21.95 5.69 15.95
CA ALA A 200 23.38 5.59 16.08
C ALA A 200 23.76 4.13 16.36
N LYS A 201 24.16 3.40 15.30
CA LYS A 201 25.13 2.32 15.41
C LYS A 201 26.24 2.54 14.39
N THR A 202 27.34 3.05 14.95
CA THR A 202 28.72 3.10 14.47
C THR A 202 28.98 2.36 13.15
N ALA A 203 29.26 3.13 12.11
CA ALA A 203 29.74 2.62 10.83
C ALA A 203 31.06 1.86 11.02
N VAL A 204 31.02 0.56 10.72
CA VAL A 204 32.22 -0.26 10.50
C VAL A 204 32.45 -0.28 8.97
N PRO A 205 33.66 0.03 8.47
CA PRO A 205 33.96 -0.09 7.03
C PRO A 205 33.76 -1.54 6.56
N PRO A 206 33.43 -1.76 5.28
CA PRO A 206 33.15 -3.10 4.76
C PRO A 206 34.32 -4.06 5.03
N PRO A 207 34.03 -5.35 5.30
CA PRO A 207 35.03 -6.30 5.76
C PRO A 207 36.00 -6.60 4.62
N VAL A 208 37.20 -6.04 4.71
CA VAL A 208 38.37 -6.58 4.00
C VAL A 208 38.56 -8.01 4.47
N VAL A 209 38.36 -8.96 3.56
CA VAL A 209 38.56 -10.39 3.81
C VAL A 209 40.01 -10.58 4.27
N ALA A 210 40.20 -11.32 5.35
CA ALA A 210 41.52 -11.67 5.88
C ALA A 210 42.30 -12.46 4.81
N GLY A 211 43.10 -11.74 4.02
CA GLY A 211 43.74 -12.25 2.80
C GLY A 211 44.01 -11.20 1.72
N GLY A 212 43.44 -9.99 1.83
CA GLY A 212 43.88 -8.83 1.03
C GLY A 212 43.43 -8.82 -0.44
N GLY A 213 42.20 -9.26 -0.74
CA GLY A 213 41.64 -9.19 -2.09
C GLY A 213 40.13 -8.97 -2.11
N TYR A 214 39.61 -8.50 -3.24
CA TYR A 214 38.18 -8.32 -3.53
C TYR A 214 37.55 -9.65 -3.98
N GLU A 215 36.27 -9.89 -3.66
CA GLU A 215 35.52 -11.08 -4.09
C GLU A 215 35.07 -10.94 -5.55
N CYS A 216 35.75 -11.62 -6.47
CA CYS A 216 35.51 -11.51 -7.91
C CYS A 216 34.73 -12.68 -8.53
N SER A 217 34.20 -13.61 -7.74
CA SER A 217 33.50 -14.81 -8.25
C SER A 217 32.00 -14.58 -8.48
N ARG A 218 31.46 -13.47 -7.99
CA ARG A 218 30.04 -13.10 -8.07
C ARG A 218 29.91 -11.59 -7.99
N ASN A 219 28.77 -11.05 -8.43
CA ASN A 219 28.49 -9.64 -8.22
C ASN A 219 28.27 -9.34 -6.73
N ALA A 220 29.31 -8.81 -6.06
CA ALA A 220 29.34 -8.59 -4.61
C ALA A 220 29.41 -7.11 -4.19
N TYR A 221 29.76 -6.19 -5.08
CA TYR A 221 30.02 -4.79 -4.76
C TYR A 221 29.31 -3.86 -5.73
N ASN A 222 28.87 -2.70 -5.23
CA ASN A 222 28.35 -1.57 -6.00
C ASN A 222 29.13 -0.31 -5.63
N CYS A 223 28.97 0.77 -6.41
CA CYS A 223 29.66 2.04 -6.14
C CYS A 223 29.38 2.62 -4.74
N SER A 224 28.20 2.37 -4.16
CA SER A 224 27.88 2.80 -2.79
C SER A 224 28.68 2.11 -1.70
N ASP A 225 29.33 0.99 -2.02
CA ASP A 225 30.12 0.21 -1.06
C ASP A 225 31.53 0.77 -0.86
N PHE A 226 31.94 1.73 -1.69
CA PHE A 226 33.27 2.35 -1.67
C PHE A 226 33.18 3.82 -1.22
N LYS A 227 34.20 4.29 -0.50
CA LYS A 227 34.24 5.67 -0.02
C LYS A 227 34.78 6.65 -1.06
N THR A 228 35.62 6.16 -1.96
CA THR A 228 36.30 6.97 -2.97
C THR A 228 36.29 6.26 -4.31
N GLN A 229 36.35 7.04 -5.38
CA GLN A 229 36.46 6.52 -6.75
C GLN A 229 37.68 5.60 -6.89
N THR A 230 38.79 5.96 -6.25
CA THR A 230 40.05 5.18 -6.27
C THR A 230 39.90 3.80 -5.63
N GLU A 231 39.11 3.68 -4.56
CA GLU A 231 38.85 2.41 -3.89
C GLU A 231 37.99 1.48 -4.76
N ALA A 232 36.95 2.04 -5.39
CA ALA A 232 36.11 1.32 -6.36
C ALA A 232 36.93 0.89 -7.59
N GLN A 233 37.81 1.77 -8.09
CA GLN A 233 38.70 1.51 -9.21
C GLN A 233 39.65 0.35 -8.91
N SER A 234 40.18 0.28 -7.69
CA SER A 234 41.05 -0.81 -7.26
C SER A 234 40.31 -2.16 -7.23
N ALA A 235 39.04 -2.17 -6.82
CA ALA A 235 38.19 -3.36 -6.84
C ALA A 235 37.89 -3.84 -8.26
N PHE A 236 37.53 -2.90 -9.14
CA PHE A 236 37.29 -3.16 -10.56
C PHE A 236 38.51 -3.78 -11.25
N GLU A 237 39.68 -3.18 -11.09
CA GLU A 237 40.92 -3.67 -11.69
C GLU A 237 41.34 -5.03 -11.15
N SER A 238 41.18 -5.25 -9.84
CA SER A 238 41.50 -6.53 -9.20
C SER A 238 40.62 -7.68 -9.68
N CYS A 239 39.40 -7.38 -10.13
CA CYS A 239 38.46 -8.37 -10.67
C CYS A 239 38.51 -8.54 -12.20
N GLY A 240 39.51 -7.95 -12.86
CA GLY A 240 39.75 -8.07 -14.30
C GLY A 240 39.38 -6.83 -15.12
N GLY A 241 38.96 -5.76 -14.47
CA GLY A 241 38.63 -4.47 -15.08
C GLY A 241 37.64 -4.60 -16.23
N SER A 242 37.88 -3.88 -17.32
CA SER A 242 36.97 -3.86 -18.48
C SER A 242 36.82 -5.20 -19.19
N SER A 243 37.72 -6.17 -18.92
CA SER A 243 37.59 -7.53 -19.47
C SER A 243 36.62 -8.41 -18.67
N ASN A 244 36.32 -8.02 -17.43
CA ASN A 244 35.43 -8.75 -16.53
C ASN A 244 34.83 -7.79 -15.48
N ASP A 245 33.91 -6.91 -15.90
CA ASP A 245 33.18 -6.03 -14.99
C ASP A 245 32.05 -6.78 -14.26
N ILE A 246 32.43 -7.77 -13.46
CA ILE A 246 31.49 -8.64 -12.75
C ILE A 246 30.64 -7.87 -11.72
N HIS A 247 31.18 -6.77 -11.21
CA HIS A 247 30.54 -5.89 -10.24
C HIS A 247 29.74 -4.75 -10.88
N LYS A 248 29.85 -4.58 -12.21
CA LYS A 248 29.17 -3.53 -12.96
C LYS A 248 29.52 -2.12 -12.45
N LEU A 249 30.79 -1.92 -12.09
CA LEU A 249 31.28 -0.65 -11.56
C LEU A 249 31.60 0.33 -12.72
N ASP A 250 31.85 -0.18 -13.93
CA ASP A 250 32.14 0.55 -15.17
C ASP A 250 30.95 0.48 -16.14
N SER A 251 29.85 1.14 -15.78
CA SER A 251 28.59 0.98 -16.52
C SER A 251 28.61 1.59 -17.93
N ASP A 252 29.42 2.61 -18.17
CA ASP A 252 29.59 3.29 -19.45
C ASP A 252 30.78 2.75 -20.25
N GLY A 253 31.61 1.89 -19.64
CA GLY A 253 32.64 1.12 -20.32
C GLY A 253 33.85 1.97 -20.73
N ASP A 254 34.03 3.11 -20.06
CA ASP A 254 35.11 4.06 -20.33
C ASP A 254 36.37 3.76 -19.50
N ARG A 255 36.29 2.73 -18.64
CA ARG A 255 37.32 2.21 -17.73
C ARG A 255 37.54 3.04 -16.47
N ARG A 256 36.67 4.01 -16.19
CA ARG A 256 36.65 4.77 -14.95
C ARG A 256 35.37 4.43 -14.18
N VAL A 257 35.55 3.75 -13.06
CA VAL A 257 34.40 3.24 -12.32
C VAL A 257 33.89 4.23 -11.32
N CYS A 258 32.58 4.21 -11.06
CA CYS A 258 31.97 4.95 -9.97
C CYS A 258 32.38 6.44 -9.93
N GLU A 259 32.38 7.11 -11.08
CA GLU A 259 32.88 8.49 -11.25
C GLU A 259 32.18 9.56 -10.39
N SER A 260 31.03 9.20 -9.81
CA SER A 260 30.30 10.03 -8.86
C SER A 260 30.87 10.01 -7.45
N LEU A 261 31.79 9.09 -7.15
CA LEU A 261 32.52 9.06 -5.88
C LEU A 261 33.65 10.11 -5.88
N PRO A 262 33.96 10.67 -4.69
CA PRO A 262 35.06 11.63 -4.54
C PRO A 262 36.44 11.00 -4.75
#